data_AF-A0A6I1K6E7-F1
#
_entry.id   AF-A0A6I1K6E7-F1
#
_cell.length_a   1.000
_cell.length_b   1.000
_cell.length_c   1.000
_cell.angle_alpha   90.00
_cell.angle_beta   90.00
_cell.angle_gamma   90.00
#
_symmetry.space_group_name_H-M   'P 1'
#
loop_
_entity.id
_entity.type
_entity.pdbx_description
1 polymer ?
#
loop_
_entity_poly.entity_id
_entity_poly.type
_entity_poly.pdbx_seq_one_letter_code
_entity_poly.pdbx_strand_id
1 'polypeptide(L)'
;MSAPSILTTVVGSYPVPAWLAAFPTATALRDAILVVLKTQELTGLDVIADGELSRFDVNHPETNGMIDYFIRPMSGIHTALSREELAKFRAAQGMKFRTQPAGVVRGEIGEGNLNLPAAWQSVKGLTTRPLKFTLTSPYMLAKTLVNEFYPDTRELTMALAEALRRQVADIDAAVVQVDEANLPGHPEDAGWAHEPINHVLKGVRGQKGLHLCFGNYGGQSIQKGYWSNLLPFLNRLDVDHLVLEFARRGYDELDAFRDLRPGIALGLGVIDIKDNEVESPDLIATRIAHAVKVLGAERIKWVHPDCGFWMLSRSVADRKMAVLVAGRDRFLGK
;
A
#
# COMPACT_ATOMS: atom_id res chain seq x y z
N MET A 1 -8.46 -1.61 -29.18
CA MET A 1 -8.97 -0.38 -28.53
C MET A 1 -7.77 0.36 -27.94
N SER A 2 -7.75 1.69 -27.98
CA SER A 2 -6.70 2.46 -27.30
C SER A 2 -6.78 2.27 -25.78
N ALA A 3 -5.64 2.38 -25.09
CA ALA A 3 -5.60 2.36 -23.63
C ALA A 3 -6.48 3.50 -23.08
N PRO A 4 -7.24 3.26 -21.98
CA PRO A 4 -8.03 4.31 -21.35
C PRO A 4 -7.14 5.44 -20.83
N SER A 5 -7.64 6.67 -20.84
CA SER A 5 -6.92 7.86 -20.33
C SER A 5 -6.78 7.88 -18.80
N ILE A 6 -7.65 7.14 -18.10
CA ILE A 6 -7.64 6.92 -16.65
C ILE A 6 -7.66 5.41 -16.42
N LEU A 7 -6.64 4.88 -15.75
CA LEU A 7 -6.48 3.46 -15.44
C LEU A 7 -7.17 3.11 -14.11
N THR A 8 -7.68 1.89 -14.03
CA THR A 8 -8.26 1.30 -12.82
C THR A 8 -7.27 0.32 -12.20
N THR A 9 -7.14 0.37 -10.87
CA THR A 9 -6.33 -0.59 -10.12
C THR A 9 -6.90 -0.81 -8.72
N VAL A 10 -6.48 -1.88 -8.05
CA VAL A 10 -6.66 -2.07 -6.59
C VAL A 10 -5.47 -1.48 -5.86
N VAL A 11 -5.52 -1.27 -4.54
CA VAL A 11 -4.32 -0.83 -3.80
C VAL A 11 -3.31 -1.97 -3.65
N GLY A 12 -3.75 -3.16 -3.27
CA GLY A 12 -2.88 -4.33 -3.12
C GLY A 12 -3.64 -5.52 -2.52
N SER A 13 -3.90 -5.48 -1.23
CA SER A 13 -4.48 -6.59 -0.47
C SER A 13 -5.94 -6.92 -0.81
N TYR A 14 -6.30 -8.20 -0.66
CA TYR A 14 -7.64 -8.76 -0.90
C TYR A 14 -8.12 -9.58 0.30
N PRO A 15 -9.44 -9.75 0.54
CA PRO A 15 -9.95 -10.62 1.60
C PRO A 15 -9.44 -12.05 1.49
N VAL A 16 -8.84 -12.57 2.56
CA VAL A 16 -8.32 -13.94 2.60
C VAL A 16 -9.47 -14.93 2.38
N PRO A 17 -9.42 -15.78 1.34
CA PRO A 17 -10.47 -16.78 1.13
C PRO A 17 -10.59 -17.71 2.32
N ALA A 18 -11.82 -17.99 2.76
CA ALA A 18 -12.06 -18.79 3.97
C ALA A 18 -11.38 -20.16 3.94
N TRP A 19 -11.28 -20.78 2.76
CA TRP A 19 -10.63 -22.06 2.57
C TRP A 19 -9.09 -21.98 2.66
N LEU A 20 -8.47 -20.84 2.29
CA LEU A 20 -7.04 -20.61 2.51
C LEU A 20 -6.75 -20.46 4.02
N ALA A 21 -7.61 -19.71 4.73
CA ALA A 21 -7.50 -19.57 6.18
C ALA A 21 -7.67 -20.93 6.90
N ALA A 22 -8.56 -21.79 6.41
CA ALA A 22 -8.78 -23.12 6.97
C ALA A 22 -7.64 -24.11 6.66
N PHE A 23 -7.03 -24.03 5.48
CA PHE A 23 -5.98 -24.96 5.01
C PHE A 23 -4.83 -24.20 4.32
N PRO A 24 -3.92 -23.55 5.10
CA PRO A 24 -2.87 -22.69 4.57
C PRO A 24 -1.67 -23.48 4.01
N THR A 25 -1.90 -24.27 2.96
CA THR A 25 -0.85 -24.98 2.23
C THR A 25 -0.31 -24.15 1.07
N ALA A 26 0.89 -24.47 0.57
CA ALA A 26 1.46 -23.79 -0.60
C ALA A 26 0.55 -23.92 -1.85
N THR A 27 -0.07 -25.08 -2.06
CA THR A 27 -1.05 -25.30 -3.13
C THR A 27 -2.27 -24.42 -2.94
N ALA A 28 -2.85 -24.40 -1.73
CA ALA A 28 -4.02 -23.58 -1.44
C ALA A 28 -3.73 -22.09 -1.62
N LEU A 29 -2.55 -21.61 -1.20
CA LEU A 29 -2.14 -20.23 -1.42
C LEU A 29 -2.06 -19.89 -2.91
N ARG A 30 -1.43 -20.75 -3.71
CA ARG A 30 -1.33 -20.57 -5.16
C ARG A 30 -2.71 -20.51 -5.81
N ASP A 31 -3.60 -21.43 -5.46
CA ASP A 31 -4.97 -21.47 -5.97
C ASP A 31 -5.74 -20.21 -5.57
N ALA A 32 -5.51 -19.69 -4.36
CA ALA A 32 -6.19 -18.50 -3.86
C ALA A 32 -5.75 -17.26 -4.65
N ILE A 33 -4.45 -17.12 -4.90
CA ILE A 33 -3.90 -16.05 -5.73
C ILE A 33 -4.48 -16.14 -7.15
N LEU A 34 -4.57 -17.34 -7.75
CA LEU A 34 -5.20 -17.54 -9.06
C LEU A 34 -6.67 -17.08 -9.08
N VAL A 35 -7.44 -17.40 -8.03
CA VAL A 35 -8.83 -16.92 -7.91
C VAL A 35 -8.88 -15.39 -7.83
N VAL A 36 -7.99 -14.76 -7.05
CA VAL A 36 -7.93 -13.30 -6.92
C VAL A 36 -7.58 -12.63 -8.24
N LEU A 37 -6.52 -13.10 -8.91
CA LEU A 37 -6.10 -12.60 -10.21
C LEU A 37 -7.22 -12.76 -11.24
N LYS A 38 -7.85 -13.93 -11.30
CA LYS A 38 -8.94 -14.20 -12.24
C LYS A 38 -10.16 -13.31 -11.97
N THR A 39 -10.47 -13.07 -10.71
CA THR A 39 -11.57 -12.17 -10.32
C THR A 39 -11.29 -10.76 -10.83
N GLN A 40 -10.10 -10.22 -10.59
CA GLN A 40 -9.70 -8.88 -11.06
C GLN A 40 -9.67 -8.79 -12.60
N GLU A 41 -9.21 -9.83 -13.30
CA GLU A 41 -9.24 -9.92 -14.76
C GLU A 41 -10.66 -9.85 -15.33
N LEU A 42 -11.59 -10.61 -14.75
CA LEU A 42 -13.00 -10.67 -15.17
C LEU A 42 -13.72 -9.35 -14.90
N THR A 43 -13.35 -8.65 -13.83
CA THR A 43 -13.83 -7.30 -13.54
C THR A 43 -13.35 -6.27 -14.57
N GLY A 44 -12.25 -6.54 -15.27
CA GLY A 44 -11.71 -5.64 -16.29
C GLY A 44 -10.74 -4.58 -15.76
N LEU A 45 -10.18 -4.77 -14.57
CA LEU A 45 -9.15 -3.88 -14.02
C LEU A 45 -7.94 -3.77 -14.96
N ASP A 46 -7.38 -2.58 -15.09
CA ASP A 46 -6.27 -2.32 -16.02
C ASP A 46 -4.93 -2.80 -15.46
N VAL A 47 -4.69 -2.58 -14.16
CA VAL A 47 -3.54 -3.11 -13.43
C VAL A 47 -4.03 -3.84 -12.18
N ILE A 48 -3.63 -5.11 -12.05
CA ILE A 48 -4.11 -6.01 -10.99
C ILE A 48 -3.01 -6.27 -9.95
N ALA A 49 -3.35 -6.86 -8.82
CA ALA A 49 -2.42 -7.27 -7.76
C ALA A 49 -2.69 -8.71 -7.29
N ASP A 50 -1.71 -9.34 -6.64
CA ASP A 50 -1.79 -10.73 -6.14
C ASP A 50 -2.69 -10.89 -4.89
N GLY A 51 -3.21 -9.78 -4.36
CA GLY A 51 -4.03 -9.77 -3.16
C GLY A 51 -3.24 -9.86 -1.86
N GLU A 52 -1.91 -9.85 -1.92
CA GLU A 52 -0.99 -9.95 -0.76
C GLU A 52 -1.20 -11.19 0.10
N LEU A 53 -1.82 -12.24 -0.47
CA LEU A 53 -2.19 -13.46 0.27
C LEU A 53 -0.97 -14.22 0.78
N SER A 54 0.18 -14.08 0.10
CA SER A 54 1.46 -14.68 0.50
C SER A 54 2.02 -14.10 1.80
N ARG A 55 1.50 -12.97 2.24
CA ARG A 55 1.92 -12.27 3.46
C ARG A 55 1.02 -12.55 4.66
N PHE A 56 -0.06 -13.30 4.45
CA PHE A 56 -0.99 -13.66 5.52
C PHE A 56 -0.39 -14.73 6.44
N ASP A 57 -0.38 -14.45 7.74
CA ASP A 57 -0.03 -15.38 8.80
C ASP A 57 -1.22 -15.54 9.76
N VAL A 58 -1.78 -16.75 9.81
CA VAL A 58 -2.93 -17.09 10.66
C VAL A 58 -2.63 -16.92 12.15
N ASN A 59 -1.36 -17.00 12.55
CA ASN A 59 -0.95 -16.82 13.95
C ASN A 59 -0.86 -15.34 14.34
N HIS A 60 -0.90 -14.43 13.37
CA HIS A 60 -0.80 -12.98 13.59
C HIS A 60 -1.90 -12.22 12.83
N PRO A 61 -3.18 -12.54 13.12
CA PRO A 61 -4.32 -12.03 12.35
C PRO A 61 -4.42 -10.49 12.40
N GLU A 62 -3.92 -9.87 13.47
CA GLU A 62 -4.12 -8.45 13.77
C GLU A 62 -3.01 -7.51 13.23
N THR A 63 -1.84 -8.05 12.84
CA THR A 63 -0.68 -7.26 12.35
C THR A 63 -0.15 -7.76 11.00
N ASN A 64 -1.08 -8.31 10.21
CA ASN A 64 -0.86 -9.13 9.04
C ASN A 64 -0.17 -8.43 7.85
N GLY A 65 0.78 -9.14 7.25
CA GLY A 65 1.39 -8.94 5.94
C GLY A 65 2.18 -7.66 5.63
N MET A 66 1.78 -6.51 6.16
CA MET A 66 2.42 -5.22 5.83
C MET A 66 3.70 -4.98 6.66
N ILE A 67 3.78 -5.49 7.88
CA ILE A 67 4.93 -5.18 8.77
C ILE A 67 5.73 -6.45 9.01
N ASP A 68 5.10 -7.43 9.64
CA ASP A 68 5.75 -8.63 10.16
C ASP A 68 6.39 -9.49 9.05
N TYR A 69 5.79 -9.52 7.85
CA TYR A 69 6.34 -10.21 6.67
C TYR A 69 7.72 -9.66 6.26
N PHE A 70 7.94 -8.35 6.40
CA PHE A 70 9.17 -7.70 6.01
C PHE A 70 10.22 -7.74 7.13
N ILE A 71 9.83 -7.45 8.38
CA ILE A 71 10.77 -7.26 9.49
C ILE A 71 11.27 -8.57 10.10
N ARG A 72 10.43 -9.63 10.19
CA ARG A 72 10.83 -10.91 10.78
C ARG A 72 12.01 -11.59 10.10
N PRO A 73 12.10 -11.62 8.76
CA PRO A 73 13.20 -12.31 8.10
C PRO A 73 14.49 -11.47 8.02
N MET A 74 14.44 -10.16 8.27
CA MET A 74 15.61 -9.27 8.16
C MET A 74 16.61 -9.50 9.29
N SER A 75 17.91 -9.38 8.98
CA SER A 75 18.98 -9.41 9.97
C SER A 75 18.99 -8.14 10.82
N GLY A 76 19.52 -8.22 12.04
CA GLY A 76 19.60 -7.11 12.98
C GLY A 76 18.32 -6.82 13.76
N ILE A 77 17.17 -7.39 13.35
CA ILE A 77 15.87 -7.25 14.01
C ILE A 77 15.58 -8.50 14.86
N HIS A 78 15.36 -8.29 16.15
CA HIS A 78 14.94 -9.34 17.09
C HIS A 78 13.43 -9.24 17.35
N THR A 79 12.69 -10.28 17.00
CA THR A 79 11.22 -10.34 17.15
C THR A 79 10.75 -11.19 18.33
N ALA A 80 11.66 -11.96 18.93
CA ALA A 80 11.42 -12.66 20.20
C ALA A 80 11.63 -11.68 21.37
N LEU A 81 10.53 -11.08 21.83
CA LEU A 81 10.55 -10.04 22.86
C LEU A 81 10.36 -10.62 24.27
N SER A 82 11.13 -10.11 25.22
CA SER A 82 10.93 -10.41 26.64
C SER A 82 9.71 -9.69 27.21
N ARG A 83 9.17 -10.20 28.31
CA ARG A 83 8.06 -9.55 29.05
C ARG A 83 8.40 -8.12 29.47
N GLU A 84 9.66 -7.84 29.80
CA GLU A 84 10.12 -6.52 30.20
C GLU A 84 10.07 -5.53 29.03
N GLU A 85 10.54 -5.94 27.85
CA GLU A 85 10.49 -5.13 26.63
C GLU A 85 9.05 -4.81 26.21
N LEU A 86 8.16 -5.80 26.31
CA LEU A 86 6.73 -5.60 26.09
C LEU A 86 6.10 -4.62 27.09
N ALA A 87 6.58 -4.57 28.33
CA ALA A 87 6.12 -3.60 29.33
C ALA A 87 6.65 -2.20 29.02
N LYS A 88 7.93 -2.07 28.67
CA LYS A 88 8.55 -0.80 28.26
C LYS A 88 7.86 -0.20 27.04
N PHE A 89 7.59 -1.00 26.01
CA PHE A 89 6.88 -0.54 24.82
C PHE A 89 5.49 0.02 25.13
N ARG A 90 4.72 -0.68 25.96
CA ARG A 90 3.37 -0.23 26.36
C ARG A 90 3.38 1.06 27.19
N ALA A 91 4.48 1.34 27.90
CA ALA A 91 4.65 2.59 28.63
C ALA A 91 5.10 3.76 27.74
N ALA A 92 5.69 3.49 26.57
CA ALA A 92 6.16 4.51 25.65
C ALA A 92 4.99 5.18 24.91
N GLN A 93 5.05 6.51 24.71
CA GLN A 93 4.10 7.24 23.88
C GLN A 93 4.54 7.20 22.42
N GLY A 94 3.70 6.69 21.50
CA GLY A 94 3.99 6.80 20.06
C GLY A 94 3.25 5.81 19.15
N MET A 95 2.90 4.61 19.61
CA MET A 95 2.25 3.59 18.76
C MET A 95 1.02 2.97 19.42
N LYS A 96 0.03 3.80 19.74
CA LYS A 96 -1.21 3.36 20.41
C LYS A 96 -2.07 2.38 19.61
N PHE A 97 -1.80 2.22 18.31
CA PHE A 97 -2.52 1.26 17.45
C PHE A 97 -1.96 -0.17 17.53
N ARG A 98 -0.78 -0.38 18.15
CA ARG A 98 -0.23 -1.72 18.42
C ARG A 98 -0.08 -1.96 19.92
N THR A 99 -0.31 -3.20 20.33
CA THR A 99 -0.09 -3.65 21.71
C THR A 99 1.36 -4.09 21.98
N GLN A 100 2.15 -4.33 20.92
CA GLN A 100 3.54 -4.77 20.95
C GLN A 100 4.35 -4.18 19.78
N PRO A 101 5.66 -3.92 19.93
CA PRO A 101 6.49 -3.51 18.80
C PRO A 101 6.64 -4.67 17.81
N ALA A 102 6.95 -4.36 16.56
CA ALA A 102 7.21 -5.40 15.56
C ALA A 102 8.53 -6.14 15.84
N GLY A 103 9.52 -5.44 16.37
CA GLY A 103 10.82 -5.99 16.78
C GLY A 103 11.73 -4.93 17.39
N VAL A 104 12.89 -5.36 17.88
CA VAL A 104 13.95 -4.52 18.43
C VAL A 104 15.18 -4.63 17.56
N VAL A 105 15.71 -3.51 17.10
CA VAL A 105 16.94 -3.45 16.28
C VAL A 105 18.15 -3.43 17.21
N ARG A 106 18.95 -4.51 17.19
CA ARG A 106 20.14 -4.66 18.03
C ARG A 106 21.43 -4.90 17.24
N GLY A 107 21.32 -4.94 15.92
CA GLY A 107 22.45 -5.12 15.02
C GLY A 107 22.19 -4.42 13.71
N GLU A 108 23.19 -4.48 12.82
CA GLU A 108 23.09 -3.95 11.47
C GLU A 108 21.94 -4.61 10.71
N ILE A 109 21.11 -3.78 10.07
CA ILE A 109 20.03 -4.24 9.20
C ILE A 109 20.61 -4.86 7.95
N GLY A 110 20.18 -6.09 7.67
CA GLY A 110 20.46 -6.79 6.44
C GLY A 110 19.22 -7.51 5.92
N GLU A 111 19.27 -8.00 4.68
CA GLU A 111 18.15 -8.69 4.03
C GLU A 111 17.72 -9.95 4.79
N GLY A 112 18.67 -10.61 5.48
CA GLY A 112 18.43 -11.87 6.16
C GLY A 112 17.84 -12.91 5.21
N ASN A 113 16.66 -13.43 5.54
CA ASN A 113 15.91 -14.38 4.70
C ASN A 113 14.76 -13.71 3.92
N LEU A 114 14.68 -12.37 3.88
CA LEU A 114 13.66 -11.68 3.10
C LEU A 114 13.89 -12.01 1.62
N ASN A 115 12.83 -12.40 0.92
CA ASN A 115 12.94 -12.82 -0.47
C ASN A 115 11.73 -12.37 -1.30
N LEU A 116 11.64 -11.05 -1.50
CA LEU A 116 10.65 -10.45 -2.39
C LEU A 116 10.80 -10.91 -3.85
N PRO A 117 12.04 -11.14 -4.38
CA PRO A 117 12.19 -11.74 -5.70
C PRO A 117 11.50 -13.10 -5.82
N ALA A 118 11.66 -14.01 -4.86
CA ALA A 118 10.98 -15.30 -4.89
C ALA A 118 9.45 -15.16 -4.79
N ALA A 119 8.95 -14.24 -3.95
CA ALA A 119 7.53 -13.93 -3.89
C ALA A 119 7.00 -13.46 -5.25
N TRP A 120 7.71 -12.57 -5.93
CA TRP A 120 7.39 -12.12 -7.28
C TRP A 120 7.43 -13.26 -8.31
N GLN A 121 8.48 -14.11 -8.31
CA GLN A 121 8.59 -15.24 -9.22
C GLN A 121 7.40 -16.21 -9.10
N SER A 122 6.83 -16.35 -7.91
CA SER A 122 5.68 -17.23 -7.68
C SER A 122 4.38 -16.76 -8.37
N VAL A 123 4.26 -15.45 -8.64
CA VAL A 123 3.04 -14.82 -9.18
C VAL A 123 3.18 -14.26 -10.59
N LYS A 124 4.39 -13.87 -11.04
CA LYS A 124 4.60 -13.15 -12.31
C LYS A 124 4.07 -13.86 -13.56
N GLY A 125 4.01 -15.19 -13.54
CA GLY A 125 3.55 -16.02 -14.66
C GLY A 125 2.08 -16.45 -14.58
N LEU A 126 1.32 -15.97 -13.57
CA LEU A 126 -0.06 -16.41 -13.34
C LEU A 126 -1.11 -15.63 -14.14
N THR A 127 -0.73 -14.51 -14.73
CA THR A 127 -1.62 -13.63 -15.51
C THR A 127 -0.85 -13.01 -16.67
N THR A 128 -1.60 -12.53 -17.67
CA THR A 128 -1.07 -11.70 -18.77
C THR A 128 -1.42 -10.22 -18.61
N ARG A 129 -2.24 -9.87 -17.61
CA ARG A 129 -2.52 -8.46 -17.28
C ARG A 129 -1.28 -7.81 -16.65
N PRO A 130 -1.10 -6.49 -16.82
CA PRO A 130 -0.12 -5.75 -16.02
C PRO A 130 -0.34 -6.01 -14.53
N LEU A 131 0.70 -6.52 -13.87
CA LEU A 131 0.66 -6.92 -12.47
C LEU A 131 1.51 -5.95 -11.64
N LYS A 132 0.93 -5.53 -10.51
CA LYS A 132 1.56 -4.69 -9.51
C LYS A 132 2.15 -5.52 -8.38
N PHE A 133 3.34 -5.14 -7.92
CA PHE A 133 3.96 -5.65 -6.71
C PHE A 133 4.00 -4.55 -5.65
N THR A 134 3.45 -4.79 -4.46
CA THR A 134 3.47 -3.83 -3.36
C THR A 134 4.62 -4.13 -2.39
N LEU A 135 5.14 -3.13 -1.69
CA LEU A 135 6.01 -3.33 -0.54
C LEU A 135 5.80 -2.23 0.48
N THR A 136 6.09 -2.52 1.75
CA THR A 136 5.93 -1.51 2.80
C THR A 136 7.10 -0.55 2.84
N SER A 137 6.78 0.73 3.03
CA SER A 137 7.77 1.79 3.09
C SER A 137 8.77 1.57 4.24
N PRO A 138 10.06 1.93 4.03
CA PRO A 138 11.06 1.86 5.09
C PRO A 138 10.68 2.75 6.29
N TYR A 139 10.00 3.87 6.07
CA TYR A 139 9.57 4.77 7.15
C TYR A 139 8.50 4.12 8.02
N MET A 140 7.47 3.50 7.40
CA MET A 140 6.46 2.72 8.12
C MET A 140 7.12 1.62 8.96
N LEU A 141 8.05 0.85 8.36
CA LEU A 141 8.74 -0.21 9.07
C LEU A 141 9.56 0.33 10.25
N ALA A 142 10.35 1.39 10.05
CA ALA A 142 11.16 1.99 11.10
C ALA A 142 10.32 2.47 12.29
N LYS A 143 9.15 3.06 12.02
CA LYS A 143 8.23 3.52 13.07
C LYS A 143 7.64 2.39 13.90
N THR A 144 7.64 1.14 13.39
CA THR A 144 7.15 -0.05 14.09
C THR A 144 8.20 -0.77 14.95
N LEU A 145 9.46 -0.31 14.88
CA LEU A 145 10.59 -0.93 15.55
C LEU A 145 11.06 -0.10 16.75
N VAL A 146 11.62 -0.79 17.75
CA VAL A 146 12.42 -0.15 18.80
C VAL A 146 13.88 -0.16 18.34
N ASN A 147 14.54 1.00 18.33
CA ASN A 147 15.92 1.13 17.87
C ASN A 147 16.90 1.18 19.05
N GLU A 148 17.77 0.17 19.17
CA GLU A 148 18.86 0.11 20.17
C GLU A 148 20.26 0.10 19.51
N PHE A 149 20.34 0.25 18.18
CA PHE A 149 21.61 0.11 17.44
C PHE A 149 21.99 1.37 16.66
N TYR A 150 21.08 1.94 15.87
CA TYR A 150 21.39 3.12 15.04
C TYR A 150 21.29 4.42 15.85
N PRO A 151 22.05 5.47 15.50
CA PRO A 151 22.04 6.74 16.23
C PRO A 151 20.66 7.40 16.32
N ASP A 152 19.87 7.31 15.24
CA ASP A 152 18.55 7.90 15.16
C ASP A 152 17.63 7.12 14.20
N THR A 153 16.36 7.54 14.13
CA THR A 153 15.35 6.92 13.27
C THR A 153 15.66 7.07 11.78
N ARG A 154 16.31 8.16 11.36
CA ARG A 154 16.60 8.42 9.94
C ARG A 154 17.67 7.44 9.44
N GLU A 155 18.73 7.22 10.22
CA GLU A 155 19.77 6.22 9.92
C GLU A 155 19.18 4.80 9.85
N LEU A 156 18.33 4.43 10.82
CA LEU A 156 17.61 3.14 10.77
C LEU A 156 16.73 3.03 9.50
N THR A 157 16.00 4.09 9.17
CA THR A 157 15.10 4.10 8.01
C THR A 157 15.89 3.98 6.70
N MET A 158 17.07 4.60 6.61
CA MET A 158 17.95 4.45 5.45
C MET A 158 18.55 3.05 5.35
N ALA A 159 18.91 2.42 6.46
CA ALA A 159 19.39 1.03 6.46
C ALA A 159 18.31 0.04 5.99
N LEU A 160 17.07 0.21 6.45
CA LEU A 160 15.90 -0.53 5.93
C LEU A 160 15.69 -0.28 4.43
N ALA A 161 15.83 0.98 3.99
CA ALA A 161 15.70 1.34 2.58
C ALA A 161 16.75 0.67 1.71
N GLU A 162 17.99 0.55 2.15
CA GLU A 162 19.05 -0.14 1.40
C GLU A 162 18.74 -1.64 1.25
N ALA A 163 18.28 -2.31 2.31
CA ALA A 163 17.87 -3.71 2.23
C ALA A 163 16.68 -3.90 1.27
N LEU A 164 15.65 -3.04 1.35
CA LEU A 164 14.48 -3.10 0.46
C LEU A 164 14.83 -2.76 -1.00
N ARG A 165 15.73 -1.81 -1.24
CA ARG A 165 16.20 -1.44 -2.58
C ARG A 165 16.81 -2.64 -3.29
N ARG A 166 17.64 -3.43 -2.61
CA ARG A 166 18.24 -4.66 -3.18
C ARG A 166 17.17 -5.67 -3.54
N GLN A 167 16.18 -5.85 -2.67
CA GLN A 167 15.06 -6.78 -2.90
C GLN A 167 14.19 -6.41 -4.10
N VAL A 168 13.93 -5.12 -4.34
CA VAL A 168 13.11 -4.69 -5.50
C VAL A 168 13.89 -4.63 -6.80
N ALA A 169 15.22 -4.66 -6.76
CA ALA A 169 16.06 -4.53 -7.95
C ALA A 169 15.79 -5.61 -9.00
N ASP A 170 15.36 -6.81 -8.58
CA ASP A 170 15.09 -7.95 -9.46
C ASP A 170 13.60 -8.19 -9.75
N ILE A 171 12.74 -7.23 -9.39
CA ILE A 171 11.30 -7.30 -9.64
C ILE A 171 10.96 -6.54 -10.92
N ASP A 172 10.57 -7.28 -11.97
CA ASP A 172 10.14 -6.76 -13.28
C ASP A 172 8.61 -6.59 -13.39
N ALA A 173 7.95 -6.22 -12.28
CA ALA A 173 6.53 -5.91 -12.27
C ALA A 173 6.21 -4.65 -13.09
N ALA A 174 4.99 -4.58 -13.65
CA ALA A 174 4.55 -3.41 -14.41
C ALA A 174 4.50 -2.15 -13.53
N VAL A 175 4.09 -2.33 -12.27
CA VAL A 175 4.10 -1.31 -11.22
C VAL A 175 4.76 -1.90 -9.98
N VAL A 176 5.68 -1.16 -9.35
CA VAL A 176 6.12 -1.41 -7.98
C VAL A 176 5.60 -0.26 -7.12
N GLN A 177 4.81 -0.59 -6.10
CA GLN A 177 4.16 0.39 -5.24
C GLN A 177 4.68 0.28 -3.81
N VAL A 178 5.21 1.38 -3.30
CA VAL A 178 5.58 1.50 -1.89
C VAL A 178 4.34 1.95 -1.10
N ASP A 179 4.04 1.30 0.02
CA ASP A 179 2.87 1.58 0.85
C ASP A 179 3.29 2.24 2.17
N GLU A 180 2.80 3.47 2.42
CA GLU A 180 3.13 4.29 3.59
C GLU A 180 1.86 4.76 4.32
N ALA A 181 1.58 4.15 5.47
CA ALA A 181 0.34 4.38 6.23
C ALA A 181 0.53 5.11 7.58
N ASN A 182 1.75 5.58 7.88
CA ASN A 182 2.06 6.28 9.13
C ASN A 182 2.39 7.77 8.93
N LEU A 183 3.10 8.13 7.86
CA LEU A 183 3.49 9.51 7.57
C LEU A 183 2.30 10.50 7.51
N PRO A 184 1.10 10.14 7.03
CA PRO A 184 -0.07 11.04 7.09
C PRO A 184 -0.46 11.54 8.49
N GLY A 185 -0.05 10.85 9.55
CA GLY A 185 -0.22 11.31 10.93
C GLY A 185 1.00 11.98 11.55
N HIS A 186 2.11 12.10 10.80
CA HIS A 186 3.40 12.59 11.29
C HIS A 186 4.02 13.59 10.28
N PRO A 187 3.32 14.70 9.97
CA PRO A 187 3.80 15.67 8.99
C PRO A 187 5.12 16.35 9.37
N GLU A 188 5.52 16.33 10.64
CA GLU A 188 6.82 16.81 11.10
C GLU A 188 8.00 16.09 10.43
N ASP A 189 7.81 14.84 10.00
CA ASP A 189 8.84 14.04 9.33
C ASP A 189 8.83 14.19 7.80
N ALA A 190 7.89 14.97 7.24
CA ALA A 190 7.78 15.22 5.80
C ALA A 190 9.08 15.82 5.20
N GLY A 191 9.87 16.51 6.02
CA GLY A 191 11.13 17.13 5.62
C GLY A 191 12.19 16.13 5.13
N TRP A 192 12.17 14.87 5.62
CA TRP A 192 13.24 13.90 5.37
C TRP A 192 12.73 12.51 4.94
N ALA A 193 11.48 12.13 5.26
CA ALA A 193 10.95 10.78 4.99
C ALA A 193 10.95 10.37 3.50
N HIS A 194 11.01 11.34 2.58
CA HIS A 194 11.09 11.09 1.14
C HIS A 194 12.43 10.45 0.72
N GLU A 195 13.52 10.72 1.44
CA GLU A 195 14.86 10.27 1.08
C GLU A 195 15.00 8.73 1.08
N PRO A 196 14.67 8.00 2.17
CA PRO A 196 14.74 6.55 2.17
C PRO A 196 13.72 5.92 1.20
N ILE A 197 12.54 6.52 1.02
CA ILE A 197 11.56 6.04 0.03
C ILE A 197 12.13 6.15 -1.39
N ASN A 198 12.70 7.31 -1.75
CA ASN A 198 13.37 7.50 -3.04
C ASN A 198 14.54 6.53 -3.22
N HIS A 199 15.26 6.21 -2.15
CA HIS A 199 16.35 5.23 -2.20
C HIS A 199 15.86 3.83 -2.62
N VAL A 200 14.75 3.35 -2.06
CA VAL A 200 14.06 2.12 -2.51
C VAL A 200 13.63 2.23 -3.97
N LEU A 201 12.97 3.34 -4.33
CA LEU A 201 12.44 3.57 -5.68
C LEU A 201 13.51 3.61 -6.78
N LYS A 202 14.77 3.91 -6.45
CA LYS A 202 15.88 3.80 -7.41
C LYS A 202 16.20 2.36 -7.83
N GLY A 203 15.73 1.35 -7.10
CA GLY A 203 15.83 -0.07 -7.49
C GLY A 203 14.70 -0.52 -8.43
N VAL A 204 13.62 0.25 -8.55
CA VAL A 204 12.44 -0.13 -9.33
C VAL A 204 12.69 0.02 -10.84
N ARG A 205 12.40 -1.05 -11.60
CA ARG A 205 12.50 -1.09 -13.07
C ARG A 205 11.21 -0.67 -13.79
N GLY A 206 10.05 -0.99 -13.22
CA GLY A 206 8.74 -0.64 -13.76
C GLY A 206 8.26 0.75 -13.36
N GLN A 207 6.96 0.99 -13.46
CA GLN A 207 6.36 2.23 -12.98
C GLN A 207 6.39 2.28 -11.45
N LYS A 208 6.69 3.45 -10.89
CA LYS A 208 6.82 3.72 -9.46
C LYS A 208 5.53 4.32 -8.91
N GLY A 209 4.88 3.58 -8.03
CA GLY A 209 3.72 4.04 -7.25
C GLY A 209 4.08 4.31 -5.80
N LEU A 210 3.40 5.27 -5.17
CA LEU A 210 3.36 5.39 -3.72
C LEU A 210 1.92 5.49 -3.24
N HIS A 211 1.52 4.57 -2.38
CA HIS A 211 0.25 4.63 -1.69
C HIS A 211 0.42 5.30 -0.33
N LEU A 212 -0.44 6.28 -0.05
CA LEU A 212 -0.64 6.79 1.29
C LEU A 212 -2.12 6.73 1.67
N CYS A 213 -2.38 6.33 2.90
CA CYS A 213 -3.72 6.32 3.48
C CYS A 213 -3.69 6.74 4.95
N PHE A 214 -4.86 6.93 5.53
CA PHE A 214 -5.00 7.26 6.94
C PHE A 214 -5.24 6.00 7.79
N GLY A 215 -4.86 4.83 7.27
CA GLY A 215 -5.03 3.52 7.90
C GLY A 215 -6.35 2.83 7.56
N ASN A 216 -6.34 1.50 7.66
CA ASN A 216 -7.50 0.63 7.47
C ASN A 216 -7.51 -0.54 8.47
N TYR A 217 -7.01 -0.34 9.69
CA TYR A 217 -7.01 -1.38 10.71
C TYR A 217 -8.41 -1.45 11.33
N GLY A 218 -9.07 -2.61 11.24
CA GLY A 218 -10.44 -2.75 11.75
C GLY A 218 -11.48 -1.93 10.99
N GLY A 219 -11.19 -1.51 9.75
CA GLY A 219 -12.05 -0.56 9.01
C GLY A 219 -12.01 0.87 9.58
N GLN A 220 -11.00 1.22 10.38
CA GLN A 220 -10.91 2.53 11.04
C GLN A 220 -9.85 3.43 10.39
N SER A 221 -10.07 4.74 10.49
CA SER A 221 -9.03 5.74 10.29
C SER A 221 -8.14 5.80 11.53
N ILE A 222 -6.85 5.52 11.35
CA ILE A 222 -5.84 5.47 12.41
C ILE A 222 -5.12 6.82 12.52
N GLN A 223 -4.78 7.41 11.38
CA GLN A 223 -4.04 8.67 11.33
C GLN A 223 -4.98 9.86 11.22
N LYS A 224 -4.51 11.02 11.69
CA LYS A 224 -5.18 12.32 11.51
C LYS A 224 -4.19 13.28 10.86
N GLY A 225 -4.66 14.05 9.89
CA GLY A 225 -3.82 14.99 9.14
C GLY A 225 -4.55 15.49 7.91
N TYR A 226 -3.84 16.26 7.10
CA TYR A 226 -4.30 16.87 5.86
C TYR A 226 -3.26 16.61 4.76
N TRP A 227 -3.71 16.39 3.53
CA TRP A 227 -2.85 16.21 2.37
C TRP A 227 -1.99 17.45 2.11
N SER A 228 -2.51 18.64 2.36
CA SER A 228 -1.77 19.91 2.22
C SER A 228 -0.49 19.93 3.05
N ASN A 229 -0.50 19.34 4.26
CA ASN A 229 0.68 19.24 5.13
C ASN A 229 1.77 18.33 4.54
N LEU A 230 1.40 17.36 3.72
CA LEU A 230 2.32 16.42 3.09
C LEU A 230 2.75 16.84 1.68
N LEU A 231 2.16 17.88 1.10
CA LEU A 231 2.48 18.31 -0.26
C LEU A 231 3.98 18.59 -0.49
N PRO A 232 4.73 19.21 0.45
CA PRO A 232 6.18 19.35 0.31
C PRO A 232 6.92 18.01 0.22
N PHE A 233 6.47 17.00 0.97
CA PHE A 233 7.01 15.64 0.88
C PHE A 233 6.67 15.01 -0.48
N LEU A 234 5.40 15.11 -0.90
CA LEU A 234 4.94 14.52 -2.16
C LEU A 234 5.74 15.07 -3.37
N ASN A 235 6.05 16.36 -3.36
CA ASN A 235 6.83 17.01 -4.42
C ASN A 235 8.31 16.60 -4.50
N ARG A 236 8.84 15.97 -3.45
CA ARG A 236 10.23 15.46 -3.40
C ARG A 236 10.35 13.98 -3.76
N LEU A 237 9.24 13.28 -3.96
CA LEU A 237 9.26 11.85 -4.30
C LEU A 237 9.69 11.60 -5.74
N ASP A 238 10.40 10.51 -5.99
CA ASP A 238 10.78 10.03 -7.32
C ASP A 238 9.79 8.97 -7.84
N VAL A 239 8.50 9.31 -7.83
CA VAL A 239 7.38 8.45 -8.26
C VAL A 239 6.76 8.92 -9.57
N ASP A 240 6.16 7.98 -10.31
CA ASP A 240 5.37 8.29 -11.50
C ASP A 240 3.92 8.64 -11.13
N HIS A 241 3.38 8.01 -10.08
CA HIS A 241 2.03 8.28 -9.62
C HIS A 241 1.85 8.05 -8.11
N LEU A 242 0.87 8.76 -7.56
CA LEU A 242 0.38 8.58 -6.19
C LEU A 242 -0.90 7.75 -6.18
N VAL A 243 -1.18 7.07 -5.07
CA VAL A 243 -2.40 6.29 -4.82
C VAL A 243 -2.96 6.75 -3.48
N LEU A 244 -3.92 7.68 -3.46
CA LEU A 244 -4.30 8.42 -2.24
C LEU A 244 -5.76 8.20 -1.82
N GLU A 245 -5.98 8.11 -0.51
CA GLU A 245 -7.31 8.03 0.11
C GLU A 245 -8.10 9.36 0.00
N PHE A 246 -9.31 9.31 -0.57
CA PHE A 246 -10.23 10.45 -0.67
C PHE A 246 -11.70 10.08 -0.40
N ALA A 247 -12.18 8.91 -0.79
CA ALA A 247 -13.61 8.58 -0.75
C ALA A 247 -14.21 8.67 0.66
N ARG A 248 -13.48 8.21 1.68
CA ARG A 248 -13.87 8.32 3.09
C ARG A 248 -13.78 9.74 3.64
N ARG A 249 -12.74 10.48 3.22
CA ARG A 249 -12.37 11.77 3.80
C ARG A 249 -13.08 12.96 3.15
N GLY A 250 -13.60 12.77 1.95
CA GLY A 250 -14.06 13.84 1.09
C GLY A 250 -12.97 14.34 0.15
N TYR A 251 -13.38 15.23 -0.75
CA TYR A 251 -12.58 15.72 -1.87
C TYR A 251 -12.21 17.20 -1.74
N ASP A 252 -12.41 17.78 -0.56
CA ASP A 252 -12.22 19.21 -0.31
C ASP A 252 -10.74 19.63 -0.40
N GLU A 253 -9.83 18.68 -0.18
CA GLU A 253 -8.38 18.90 -0.25
C GLU A 253 -7.82 18.80 -1.68
N LEU A 254 -8.67 18.54 -2.70
CA LEU A 254 -8.21 18.43 -4.09
C LEU A 254 -7.47 19.67 -4.57
N ASP A 255 -7.90 20.87 -4.19
CA ASP A 255 -7.25 22.12 -4.63
C ASP A 255 -5.77 22.20 -4.19
N ALA A 256 -5.39 21.56 -3.08
CA ALA A 256 -3.99 21.51 -2.65
C ALA A 256 -3.08 20.81 -3.69
N PHE A 257 -3.63 19.89 -4.48
CA PHE A 257 -2.88 19.16 -5.50
C PHE A 257 -2.63 19.96 -6.79
N ARG A 258 -3.12 21.21 -6.89
CA ARG A 258 -2.68 22.14 -7.95
C ARG A 258 -1.18 22.39 -7.90
N ASP A 259 -0.62 22.44 -6.70
CA ASP A 259 0.82 22.66 -6.46
C ASP A 259 1.63 21.35 -6.44
N LEU A 260 0.99 20.20 -6.74
CA LEU A 260 1.71 18.95 -6.96
C LEU A 260 2.51 19.06 -8.27
N ARG A 261 3.79 18.70 -8.21
CA ARG A 261 4.75 18.68 -9.32
C ARG A 261 4.14 18.03 -10.57
N PRO A 262 4.17 18.68 -11.75
CA PRO A 262 3.50 18.17 -12.95
C PRO A 262 3.92 16.77 -13.40
N GLY A 263 5.15 16.34 -13.10
CA GLY A 263 5.66 15.00 -13.43
C GLY A 263 5.07 13.86 -12.58
N ILE A 264 4.26 14.16 -11.56
CA ILE A 264 3.61 13.15 -10.71
C ILE A 264 2.12 13.10 -11.06
N ALA A 265 1.68 11.94 -11.53
CA ALA A 265 0.26 11.68 -11.77
C ALA A 265 -0.49 11.41 -10.46
N LEU A 266 -1.76 11.80 -10.39
CA LEU A 266 -2.60 11.54 -9.23
C LEU A 266 -3.47 10.31 -9.45
N GLY A 267 -3.44 9.41 -8.48
CA GLY A 267 -4.43 8.37 -8.28
C GLY A 267 -5.44 8.77 -7.24
N LEU A 268 -6.71 8.66 -7.63
CA LEU A 268 -7.86 9.09 -6.85
C LEU A 268 -8.56 7.89 -6.21
N GLY A 269 -8.57 7.86 -4.88
CA GLY A 269 -9.42 6.96 -4.10
C GLY A 269 -10.89 7.29 -4.28
N VAL A 270 -11.64 6.42 -4.97
CA VAL A 270 -13.06 6.64 -5.31
C VAL A 270 -14.01 5.60 -4.71
N ILE A 271 -13.48 4.64 -3.97
CA ILE A 271 -14.22 3.62 -3.22
C ILE A 271 -13.79 3.70 -1.76
N ASP A 272 -14.75 3.86 -0.85
CA ASP A 272 -14.54 3.75 0.58
C ASP A 272 -14.47 2.26 0.95
N ILE A 273 -13.33 1.82 1.48
CA ILE A 273 -13.12 0.44 1.92
C ILE A 273 -13.39 0.23 3.41
N LYS A 274 -13.76 1.29 4.13
CA LYS A 274 -14.14 1.25 5.55
C LYS A 274 -15.63 1.02 5.74
N ASP A 275 -16.39 0.97 4.64
CA ASP A 275 -17.81 0.68 4.60
C ASP A 275 -18.11 -0.55 3.72
N ASN A 276 -19.12 -1.33 4.11
CA ASN A 276 -19.65 -2.45 3.34
C ASN A 276 -20.62 -2.01 2.24
N GLU A 277 -21.13 -0.78 2.28
CA GLU A 277 -21.98 -0.22 1.23
C GLU A 277 -21.22 -0.15 -0.09
N VAL A 278 -21.79 -0.72 -1.15
CA VAL A 278 -21.19 -0.69 -2.49
C VAL A 278 -21.67 0.57 -3.20
N GLU A 279 -20.73 1.41 -3.61
CA GLU A 279 -20.98 2.64 -4.35
C GLU A 279 -21.69 2.39 -5.68
N SER A 280 -22.48 3.35 -6.15
CA SER A 280 -22.99 3.30 -7.51
C SER A 280 -21.93 3.75 -8.53
N PRO A 281 -21.96 3.22 -9.77
CA PRO A 281 -21.12 3.72 -10.86
C PRO A 281 -21.28 5.23 -11.10
N ASP A 282 -22.50 5.78 -10.93
CA ASP A 282 -22.78 7.21 -11.05
C ASP A 282 -22.05 8.06 -10.00
N LEU A 283 -22.00 7.58 -8.75
CA LEU A 283 -21.29 8.26 -7.68
C LEU A 283 -19.78 8.30 -8.00
N ILE A 284 -19.21 7.19 -8.44
CA ILE A 284 -17.80 7.09 -8.83
C ILE A 284 -17.51 8.03 -10.00
N ALA A 285 -18.33 8.01 -11.06
CA ALA A 285 -18.18 8.91 -12.20
C ALA A 285 -18.24 10.39 -11.78
N THR A 286 -19.13 10.73 -10.86
CA THR A 286 -19.25 12.09 -10.29
C THR A 286 -18.00 12.50 -9.51
N ARG A 287 -17.45 11.59 -8.69
CA ARG A 287 -16.18 11.82 -7.95
C ARG A 287 -15.01 12.09 -8.91
N ILE A 288 -14.91 11.31 -9.98
CA ILE A 288 -13.89 11.49 -11.02
C ILE A 288 -14.10 12.83 -11.74
N ALA A 289 -15.33 13.15 -12.15
CA ALA A 289 -15.65 14.41 -12.82
C ALA A 289 -15.32 15.63 -11.96
N HIS A 290 -15.57 15.56 -10.66
CA HIS A 290 -15.18 16.60 -9.72
C HIS A 290 -13.66 16.80 -9.68
N ALA A 291 -12.89 15.72 -9.52
CA ALA A 291 -11.43 15.80 -9.49
C ALA A 291 -10.84 16.34 -10.81
N VAL A 292 -11.40 15.91 -11.95
CA VAL A 292 -10.99 16.41 -13.27
C VAL A 292 -11.34 17.89 -13.45
N LYS A 293 -12.51 18.34 -12.98
CA LYS A 293 -12.89 19.76 -13.02
C LYS A 293 -11.92 20.62 -12.20
N VAL A 294 -11.47 20.13 -11.05
CA VAL A 294 -10.56 20.85 -10.16
C VAL A 294 -9.15 20.85 -10.73
N LEU A 295 -8.59 19.67 -11.04
CA LEU A 295 -7.16 19.50 -11.31
C LEU A 295 -6.79 19.37 -12.79
N GLY A 296 -7.73 19.10 -13.67
CA GLY A 296 -7.48 18.78 -15.08
C GLY A 296 -7.40 17.27 -15.35
N ALA A 297 -7.84 16.85 -16.55
CA ALA A 297 -7.88 15.45 -16.98
C ALA A 297 -6.49 14.85 -17.20
N GLU A 298 -5.49 15.70 -17.42
CA GLU A 298 -4.09 15.32 -17.53
C GLU A 298 -3.46 14.97 -16.18
N ARG A 299 -4.04 15.40 -15.05
CA ARG A 299 -3.53 15.09 -13.71
C ARG A 299 -4.02 13.75 -13.17
N ILE A 300 -5.31 13.44 -13.38
CA ILE A 300 -5.91 12.21 -12.88
C ILE A 300 -5.63 11.07 -13.86
N LYS A 301 -4.74 10.14 -13.48
CA LYS A 301 -4.38 8.99 -14.33
C LYS A 301 -4.81 7.65 -13.76
N TRP A 302 -5.16 7.61 -12.47
CA TRP A 302 -5.57 6.40 -11.80
C TRP A 302 -6.82 6.62 -10.97
N VAL A 303 -7.68 5.61 -10.92
CA VAL A 303 -8.77 5.50 -9.95
C VAL A 303 -8.68 4.14 -9.27
N HIS A 304 -8.90 4.13 -7.96
CA HIS A 304 -8.68 2.96 -7.11
C HIS A 304 -9.54 3.06 -5.84
N PRO A 305 -9.63 1.98 -5.04
CA PRO A 305 -10.14 2.09 -3.68
C PRO A 305 -9.22 2.86 -2.75
N ASP A 306 -9.75 3.46 -1.69
CA ASP A 306 -8.98 4.27 -0.73
C ASP A 306 -7.82 3.51 -0.07
N CYS A 307 -7.93 2.19 0.10
CA CYS A 307 -6.89 1.31 0.66
C CYS A 307 -7.12 -0.13 0.16
N GLY A 308 -6.30 -1.08 0.59
CA GLY A 308 -6.50 -2.51 0.31
C GLY A 308 -7.80 -3.08 0.90
N PHE A 309 -8.34 -4.13 0.26
CA PHE A 309 -9.66 -4.69 0.56
C PHE A 309 -9.68 -5.71 1.69
N TRP A 310 -8.54 -6.07 2.30
CA TRP A 310 -8.40 -7.20 3.24
C TRP A 310 -9.40 -7.23 4.42
N MET A 311 -9.95 -6.09 4.83
CA MET A 311 -10.95 -5.98 5.90
C MET A 311 -12.40 -6.24 5.47
N LEU A 312 -12.68 -6.24 4.16
CA LEU A 312 -14.04 -6.45 3.64
C LEU A 312 -14.34 -7.93 3.47
N SER A 313 -15.62 -8.26 3.35
CA SER A 313 -16.00 -9.57 2.84
C SER A 313 -15.71 -9.68 1.35
N ARG A 314 -15.44 -10.90 0.88
CA ARG A 314 -15.10 -11.16 -0.52
C ARG A 314 -16.17 -10.65 -1.50
N SER A 315 -17.44 -10.89 -1.18
CA SER A 315 -18.56 -10.47 -2.04
C SER A 315 -18.69 -8.95 -2.13
N VAL A 316 -18.33 -8.21 -1.08
CA VAL A 316 -18.29 -6.74 -1.10
C VAL A 316 -17.11 -6.25 -1.92
N ALA A 317 -15.90 -6.81 -1.73
CA ALA A 317 -14.71 -6.45 -2.50
C ALA A 317 -14.93 -6.65 -4.01
N ASP A 318 -15.49 -7.79 -4.41
CA ASP A 318 -15.77 -8.10 -5.83
C ASP A 318 -16.73 -7.09 -6.47
N ARG A 319 -17.81 -6.74 -5.76
CA ARG A 319 -18.78 -5.75 -6.22
C ARG A 319 -18.18 -4.35 -6.28
N LYS A 320 -17.37 -3.96 -5.30
CA LYS A 320 -16.65 -2.67 -5.27
C LYS A 320 -15.66 -2.54 -6.44
N MET A 321 -14.92 -3.60 -6.77
CA MET A 321 -14.07 -3.60 -7.97
C MET A 321 -14.90 -3.48 -9.25
N ALA A 322 -16.05 -4.16 -9.34
CA ALA A 322 -16.92 -4.07 -10.51
C ALA A 322 -17.47 -2.66 -10.73
N VAL A 323 -17.97 -2.01 -9.67
CA VAL A 323 -18.50 -0.64 -9.79
C VAL A 323 -17.39 0.39 -10.01
N LEU A 324 -16.16 0.15 -9.54
CA LEU A 324 -14.99 0.99 -9.85
C LEU A 324 -14.76 1.05 -11.36
N VAL A 325 -14.70 -0.09 -12.03
CA VAL A 325 -14.51 -0.15 -13.49
C VAL A 325 -15.70 0.49 -14.21
N ALA A 326 -16.93 0.12 -13.84
CA ALA A 326 -18.13 0.68 -14.43
C ALA A 326 -18.24 2.21 -14.26
N GLY A 327 -17.86 2.75 -13.10
CA GLY A 327 -17.86 4.18 -12.83
C GLY A 327 -16.80 4.94 -13.63
N ARG A 328 -15.61 4.36 -13.78
CA ARG A 328 -14.56 4.88 -14.67
C ARG A 328 -15.03 4.90 -16.12
N ASP A 329 -15.56 3.80 -16.61
CA ASP A 329 -16.01 3.67 -18.01
C ASP A 329 -17.15 4.64 -18.32
N ARG A 330 -18.10 4.78 -17.39
CA ARG A 330 -19.17 5.76 -17.49
C ARG A 330 -18.67 7.20 -17.56
N PHE A 331 -17.66 7.57 -16.75
CA PHE A 331 -17.02 8.88 -16.85
C PHE A 331 -16.34 9.09 -18.23
N LEU A 332 -15.74 8.05 -18.78
CA LEU A 332 -15.09 8.09 -20.11
C LEU A 332 -16.07 7.95 -21.29
N GLY A 333 -17.37 7.76 -21.05
CA GLY A 333 -18.38 7.55 -22.08
C GLY A 333 -18.22 6.24 -22.85
N LYS A 334 -17.77 5.18 -22.19
CA LYS A 334 -17.57 3.84 -22.77
C LYS A 334 -18.74 2.89 -22.54
#